data_AF-A0AAP9LFI6-F1
#
_entry.id   AF-A0AAP9LFI6-F1
#
_cell.length_a   1.000
_cell.length_b   1.000
_cell.length_c   1.000
_cell.angle_alpha   90.00
_cell.angle_beta   90.00
_cell.angle_gamma   90.00
#
_symmetry.space_group_name_H-M   'P 1'
#
loop_
_entity.id
_entity.type
_entity.pdbx_description
1 polymer ?
#
loop_
_entity_poly.entity_id
_entity_poly.type
_entity_poly.pdbx_seq_one_letter_code
_entity_poly.pdbx_strand_id
1 'polypeptide(L)'
;MSRTSPVFNLRMPPELKEQITALAEKNKRSINAEIVAAVELSLAVNGGTVEPTDSGLPGGFGHLLKFYKAEELEKLVNDISMAAAERAIKKLSAPSEK
;
A
#
# COMPACT_ATOMS: atom_id res chain seq x y z
N MET A 1 22.18 2.59 -16.88
CA MET A 1 20.94 1.96 -17.37
C MET A 1 19.90 3.05 -17.52
N SER A 2 19.22 3.10 -18.67
CA SER A 2 18.30 4.17 -19.08
C SER A 2 17.20 4.40 -18.04
N ARG A 3 17.06 5.65 -17.57
CA ARG A 3 15.96 6.09 -16.70
C ARG A 3 14.68 6.19 -17.54
N THR A 4 14.12 5.06 -17.95
CA THR A 4 12.96 4.98 -18.87
C THR A 4 11.63 4.93 -18.13
N SER A 5 11.52 5.59 -16.98
CA SER A 5 10.22 5.76 -16.31
C SER A 5 9.50 6.95 -16.94
N PRO A 6 8.23 6.80 -17.37
CA PRO A 6 7.46 7.91 -17.91
C PRO A 6 7.34 9.03 -16.87
N VAL A 7 7.55 10.28 -17.29
CA VAL A 7 7.45 11.45 -16.40
C VAL A 7 6.00 11.89 -16.33
N PHE A 8 5.46 11.99 -15.11
CA PHE A 8 4.12 12.49 -14.86
C PHE A 8 4.19 13.86 -14.17
N ASN A 9 3.82 14.93 -14.89
CA ASN A 9 3.83 16.28 -14.35
C ASN A 9 2.52 16.58 -13.62
N LEU A 10 2.53 16.45 -12.29
CA LEU A 10 1.36 16.72 -11.43
C LEU A 10 1.25 18.21 -11.10
N ARG A 11 0.05 18.79 -11.27
CA ARG A 11 -0.32 20.11 -10.73
C ARG A 11 -1.17 19.90 -9.49
N MET A 12 -0.84 20.60 -8.40
CA MET A 12 -1.54 20.45 -7.13
C MET A 12 -1.56 21.74 -6.31
N PRO A 13 -2.52 21.90 -5.38
CA PRO A 13 -2.54 23.03 -4.45
C PRO A 13 -1.24 23.12 -3.62
N PRO A 14 -0.81 24.35 -3.24
CA PRO A 14 0.43 24.54 -2.49
C PRO A 14 0.39 23.84 -1.12
N GLU A 15 -0.74 23.93 -0.42
CA GLU A 15 -0.95 23.28 0.88
C GLU A 15 -0.76 21.75 0.80
N LEU A 16 -1.24 21.12 -0.27
CA LEU A 16 -1.11 19.68 -0.46
C LEU A 16 0.35 19.28 -0.72
N LYS A 17 1.08 20.10 -1.48
CA LYS A 17 2.52 19.88 -1.73
C LYS A 17 3.32 19.97 -0.43
N GLU A 18 3.01 20.94 0.44
CA GLU A 18 3.67 21.10 1.74
C GLU A 18 3.44 19.89 2.64
N GLN A 19 2.20 19.40 2.72
CA GLN A 19 1.87 18.19 3.50
C GLN A 19 2.64 16.96 3.01
N ILE A 20 2.69 16.73 1.70
CA ILE A 20 3.44 15.60 1.12
C ILE A 20 4.93 15.76 1.38
N THR A 21 5.46 16.98 1.34
CA THR A 21 6.88 17.25 1.62
C THR A 21 7.22 16.90 3.06
N ALA A 22 6.41 17.34 4.03
CA ALA A 22 6.58 17.01 5.45
C ALA A 22 6.49 15.49 5.70
N LEU A 23 5.55 14.79 5.03
CA LEU A 23 5.44 13.34 5.11
C LEU A 23 6.67 12.62 4.52
N ALA A 24 7.16 13.07 3.38
CA ALA A 24 8.35 12.52 2.75
C ALA A 24 9.59 12.68 3.64
N GLU A 25 9.77 13.84 4.28
CA GLU A 25 10.85 14.08 5.24
C GLU A 25 10.74 13.16 6.46
N LYS A 26 9.54 13.07 7.07
CA LYS A 26 9.28 12.17 8.19
C LYS A 26 9.57 10.71 7.84
N ASN A 27 9.24 10.30 6.62
CA ASN A 27 9.43 8.93 6.12
C ASN A 27 10.83 8.67 5.54
N LYS A 28 11.71 9.68 5.54
CA LYS A 28 13.07 9.65 4.97
C LYS A 28 13.07 9.21 3.49
N ARG A 29 12.14 9.77 2.72
CA ARG A 29 11.92 9.48 1.30
C ARG A 29 11.99 10.75 0.47
N SER A 30 12.25 10.60 -0.82
CA SER A 30 12.01 11.70 -1.76
C SER A 30 10.51 11.93 -1.91
N ILE A 31 10.11 13.17 -2.22
CA ILE A 31 8.72 13.52 -2.51
C ILE A 31 8.13 12.59 -3.58
N ASN A 32 8.92 12.27 -4.62
CA ASN A 32 8.48 11.36 -5.67
C ASN A 32 8.22 9.94 -5.15
N ALA A 33 9.10 9.42 -4.30
CA ALA A 33 8.91 8.09 -3.70
C ALA A 33 7.68 8.04 -2.78
N GLU A 34 7.39 9.13 -2.07
CA GLU A 34 6.21 9.23 -1.22
C GLU A 34 4.91 9.30 -2.04
N ILE A 35 4.90 10.08 -3.13
CA ILE A 35 3.75 10.14 -4.05
C ILE A 35 3.48 8.78 -4.68
N VAL A 36 4.53 8.10 -5.18
CA VAL A 36 4.39 6.77 -5.78
C VAL A 36 3.83 5.78 -4.76
N ALA A 37 4.38 5.74 -3.55
CA ALA A 37 3.89 4.87 -2.48
C ALA A 37 2.42 5.12 -2.12
N ALA A 38 1.99 6.38 -2.07
CA ALA A 38 0.60 6.73 -1.80
C ALA A 38 -0.34 6.29 -2.93
N VAL A 39 0.08 6.41 -4.19
CA VAL A 39 -0.68 5.96 -5.35
C VAL A 39 -0.76 4.42 -5.40
N GLU A 40 0.35 3.73 -5.18
CA GLU A 40 0.38 2.25 -5.10
C GLU A 40 -0.55 1.73 -4.01
N LEU A 41 -0.52 2.35 -2.81
CA LEU A 41 -1.44 2.02 -1.74
C LEU A 41 -2.91 2.21 -2.15
N SER A 42 -3.23 3.36 -2.76
CA SER A 42 -4.59 3.66 -3.22
C SER A 42 -5.06 2.65 -4.27
N LEU A 43 -4.20 2.25 -5.20
CA LEU A 43 -4.50 1.21 -6.18
C LEU A 43 -4.75 -0.14 -5.51
N ALA A 44 -3.89 -0.56 -4.58
CA ALA A 44 -4.05 -1.82 -3.86
C ALA A 44 -5.37 -1.91 -3.09
N VAL A 45 -5.78 -0.81 -2.44
CA VAL A 45 -7.05 -0.76 -1.68
C VAL A 45 -8.27 -0.76 -2.60
N ASN A 46 -8.19 -0.11 -3.76
CA ASN A 46 -9.31 0.01 -4.71
C ASN A 46 -9.39 -1.15 -5.72
N GLY A 47 -8.67 -2.26 -5.49
CA GLY A 47 -8.71 -3.43 -6.37
C GLY A 47 -7.89 -3.31 -7.65
N GLY A 48 -7.00 -2.32 -7.72
CA GLY A 48 -6.00 -2.21 -8.79
C GLY A 48 -4.89 -3.25 -8.64
N THR A 49 -4.36 -3.70 -9.77
CA THR A 49 -3.20 -4.61 -9.81
C THR A 49 -1.94 -3.83 -9.48
N VAL A 50 -1.37 -4.04 -8.30
CA VAL A 50 -0.04 -3.54 -7.94
C VAL A 50 0.93 -4.71 -8.03
N GLU A 51 1.96 -4.59 -8.86
CA GLU A 51 3.04 -5.58 -8.92
C GLU A 51 3.73 -5.63 -7.54
N PRO A 52 3.78 -6.81 -6.90
CA PRO A 52 4.51 -6.95 -5.64
C PRO A 52 6.00 -6.67 -5.89
N THR A 53 6.62 -5.93 -4.97
CA THR A 53 8.08 -5.77 -4.95
C THR A 53 8.76 -7.08 -4.55
N ASP A 54 10.09 -7.14 -4.61
CA ASP A 54 10.89 -8.31 -4.21
C ASP A 54 10.59 -8.82 -2.78
N SER A 55 9.95 -8.00 -1.94
CA SER A 55 9.51 -8.35 -0.59
C SER A 55 8.12 -9.00 -0.53
N GLY A 56 7.45 -9.24 -1.66
CA GLY A 56 6.08 -9.77 -1.72
C GLY A 56 5.00 -8.76 -1.28
N LEU A 57 5.40 -7.54 -0.93
CA LEU A 57 4.49 -6.45 -0.55
C LEU A 57 4.32 -5.47 -1.71
N PRO A 58 3.15 -4.79 -1.82
CA PRO A 58 2.99 -3.65 -2.71
C PRO A 58 4.12 -2.63 -2.46
N GLY A 59 4.56 -1.96 -3.52
CA GLY A 59 5.54 -0.87 -3.40
C GLY A 59 5.12 0.14 -2.34
N GLY A 60 6.09 0.61 -1.56
CA GLY A 60 5.85 1.60 -0.50
C GLY A 60 5.24 1.05 0.81
N PHE A 61 4.55 -0.09 0.79
CA PHE A 61 3.82 -0.68 1.93
C PHE A 61 4.75 -1.07 3.08
N GLY A 62 5.92 -1.64 2.77
CA GLY A 62 6.90 -2.07 3.77
C GLY A 62 7.43 -0.96 4.69
N HIS A 63 7.38 0.32 4.30
CA HIS A 63 7.77 1.41 5.22
C HIS A 63 6.63 1.89 6.11
N LEU A 64 5.36 1.77 5.71
CA LEU A 64 4.23 2.10 6.58
C LEU A 64 4.23 1.19 7.82
N LEU A 65 4.71 -0.03 7.62
CA LEU A 65 4.91 -1.04 8.65
C LEU A 65 6.10 -0.74 9.60
N LYS A 66 7.04 0.14 9.24
CA LYS A 66 8.20 0.47 10.12
C LYS A 66 7.82 1.16 11.42
N PHE A 67 6.62 1.74 11.49
CA PHE A 67 6.12 2.39 12.70
C PHE A 67 5.38 1.43 13.63
N TYR A 68 5.12 0.21 13.18
CA TYR A 68 4.49 -0.82 13.99
C TYR A 68 5.58 -1.72 14.60
N LYS A 69 5.39 -2.11 15.85
CA LYS A 69 6.24 -3.14 16.46
C LYS A 69 6.00 -4.47 15.72
N ALA A 70 7.05 -5.26 15.53
CA ALA A 70 6.96 -6.54 14.82
C ALA A 70 5.86 -7.45 15.40
N GLU A 71 5.72 -7.47 16.73
CA GLU A 71 4.70 -8.22 17.46
C GLU A 71 3.26 -7.80 17.12
N GLU A 72 3.01 -6.49 16.96
CA GLU A 72 1.69 -5.96 16.62
C GLU A 72 1.35 -6.24 15.16
N LEU A 73 2.37 -6.23 14.30
CA LEU A 73 2.31 -6.53 12.88
C LEU A 73 1.96 -7.99 12.62
N GLU A 74 2.65 -8.92 13.29
CA GLU A 74 2.36 -10.35 13.21
C GLU A 74 0.93 -10.65 13.65
N LYS A 75 0.49 -10.02 14.74
CA LYS A 75 -0.87 -10.16 15.23
C LYS A 75 -1.88 -9.64 14.20
N LEU A 76 -1.66 -8.45 13.65
CA LEU A 76 -2.53 -7.86 12.63
C LEU A 76 -2.61 -8.72 11.38
N VAL A 77 -1.49 -9.25 10.89
CA VAL A 77 -1.45 -10.13 9.71
C VAL A 77 -2.19 -11.44 9.97
N ASN A 78 -2.01 -12.05 11.15
CA ASN A 78 -2.73 -13.26 11.53
C ASN A 78 -4.24 -13.00 11.62
N ASP A 79 -4.65 -11.90 12.25
CA ASP A 79 -6.07 -11.54 12.38
C ASP A 79 -6.72 -11.31 11.01
N ILE A 80 -6.03 -10.61 10.09
CA ILE A 80 -6.50 -10.40 8.72
C ILE A 80 -6.60 -11.72 7.96
N SER A 81 -5.58 -12.59 8.08
CA SER A 81 -5.54 -13.88 7.40
C SER A 81 -6.67 -14.80 7.86
N MET A 82 -6.91 -14.87 9.17
CA MET A 82 -8.01 -15.63 9.77
C MET A 82 -9.37 -15.09 9.31
N ALA A 83 -9.58 -13.77 9.38
CA ALA A 83 -10.83 -13.16 8.91
C ALA A 83 -11.07 -13.38 7.41
N ALA A 84 -10.02 -13.34 6.59
CA ALA A 84 -10.11 -13.63 5.16
C ALA A 84 -10.47 -15.11 4.90
N ALA A 85 -9.84 -16.03 5.63
CA ALA A 85 -10.13 -17.46 5.55
C ALA A 85 -11.58 -17.76 5.97
N GLU A 86 -12.06 -17.18 7.07
CA GLU A 86 -13.45 -17.33 7.53
C GLU A 86 -14.45 -16.84 6.48
N ARG A 87 -14.20 -15.67 5.87
CA ARG A 87 -15.05 -15.13 4.79
C ARG A 87 -15.04 -16.03 3.56
N ALA A 88 -13.88 -16.57 3.19
CA ALA A 88 -13.75 -17.49 2.07
C ALA A 88 -14.50 -18.80 2.32
N ILE A 89 -14.35 -19.39 3.51
CA ILE A 89 -15.07 -20.59 3.94
C ILE A 89 -16.57 -20.33 3.94
N LYS A 90 -17.03 -19.21 4.50
CA LYS A 90 -18.46 -18.82 4.51
C LYS A 90 -19.02 -18.67 3.09
N LYS A 91 -18.23 -18.12 2.16
CA LYS A 91 -18.62 -17.96 0.76
C LYS A 91 -18.67 -19.30 0.01
N LEU A 92 -17.79 -20.24 0.36
CA LEU A 92 -17.77 -21.59 -0.21
C LEU A 92 -18.83 -22.53 0.41
N SER A 93 -19.21 -22.30 1.67
CA SER A 93 -20.23 -23.09 2.38
C SER A 93 -21.64 -22.56 2.20
N ALA A 94 -21.81 -21.33 1.70
CA ALA A 94 -23.12 -20.83 1.30
C ALA A 94 -23.65 -21.64 0.11
N PRO A 95 -24.89 -22.16 0.17
CA PRO A 95 -25.47 -22.89 -0.95
C PRO A 95 -25.56 -21.98 -2.17
N SER A 96 -25.10 -22.48 -3.32
CA SER A 96 -25.30 -21.84 -4.62
C SER A 96 -26.80 -21.66 -4.84
N GLU A 97 -27.32 -20.45 -4.63
CA GLU A 97 -28.65 -20.08 -5.15
C GLU A 97 -28.60 -20.24 -6.67
N LYS A 98 -29.36 -21.23 -7.16
CA LYS A 98 -29.66 -21.45 -8.56
C LYS A 98 -30.84 -20.57 -8.98
#